data_AF-A0A7Z0MN03-F1
#
_entry.id   AF-A0A7Z0MN03-F1
#
_cell.length_a   1.000
_cell.length_b   1.000
_cell.length_c   1.000
_cell.angle_alpha   90.00
_cell.angle_beta   90.00
_cell.angle_gamma   90.00
#
_symmetry.space_group_name_H-M   'P 1'
#
loop_
_entity.id
_entity.type
_entity.pdbx_description
1 polymer ?
#
loop_
_entity_poly.entity_id
_entity_poly.type
_entity_poly.pdbx_seq_one_letter_code
_entity_poly.pdbx_strand_id
1 'polypeptide(L)'
;MSATPDKQPDKLKKAIKNVAVCRDFFEGATKVIGHKYLPKWEGESKPSYEIRLGSTAFPNLYAPIITSLTGLVTKKEPDIDGLSAFDTGDVDGHGDSLHSFIKQVCESSMVAGVEFVSVESDIELGTTFFKRYQYEQLVSYQMQTANNPFFKKTF
;
A
#
# COMPACT_ATOMS: atom_id res chain seq x y z
N MET A 1 23.87 -12.09 25.97
CA MET A 1 24.15 -10.91 25.14
C MET A 1 22.83 -10.25 24.81
N SER A 2 22.52 -9.12 25.44
CA SER A 2 21.25 -8.40 25.26
C SER A 2 21.22 -7.74 23.89
N ALA A 3 20.22 -8.05 23.07
CA ALA A 3 19.93 -7.26 21.88
C ALA A 3 19.48 -5.86 22.34
N THR A 4 20.27 -4.86 22.00
CA THR A 4 20.00 -3.44 22.30
C THR A 4 18.70 -3.01 21.60
N PRO A 5 17.65 -2.50 22.31
CA PRO A 5 16.36 -2.24 21.69
C PRO A 5 16.25 -0.97 20.83
N ASP A 6 17.28 -0.12 20.74
CA ASP A 6 16.99 1.33 20.65
C ASP A 6 17.43 2.06 19.37
N LYS A 7 17.83 1.37 18.30
CA LYS A 7 18.26 2.03 17.03
C LYS A 7 17.42 1.71 15.79
N GLN A 8 16.51 0.74 15.88
CA GLN A 8 15.51 0.46 14.84
C GLN A 8 14.32 1.46 14.80
N PRO A 9 13.89 2.13 15.89
CA PRO A 9 12.70 2.98 15.85
C PRO A 9 12.78 4.15 14.86
N ASP A 10 13.93 4.81 14.76
CA ASP A 10 14.04 6.06 13.98
C ASP A 10 14.14 5.84 12.47
N LYS A 11 14.86 4.80 12.03
CA LYS A 11 14.92 4.42 10.61
C LYS A 11 13.55 4.01 10.09
N LEU A 12 12.80 3.27 10.91
CA LEU A 12 11.45 2.84 10.62
C LEU A 12 10.46 4.01 10.57
N LYS A 13 10.48 4.91 11.57
CA LYS A 13 9.67 6.14 11.55
C LYS A 13 9.93 6.96 10.29
N LYS A 14 11.20 7.06 9.88
CA LYS A 14 11.58 7.72 8.62
C LYS A 14 11.05 6.99 7.39
N ALA A 15 11.13 5.66 7.35
CA ALA A 15 10.59 4.86 6.25
C ALA A 15 9.07 5.03 6.13
N ILE A 16 8.34 4.94 7.25
CA ILE A 16 6.89 5.18 7.32
C ILE A 16 6.54 6.57 6.76
N LYS A 17 7.23 7.62 7.23
CA LYS A 17 7.00 8.99 6.75
C LYS A 17 7.26 9.11 5.25
N ASN A 18 8.34 8.52 4.75
CA ASN A 18 8.69 8.59 3.32
C ASN A 18 7.65 7.84 2.46
N VAL A 19 7.21 6.66 2.89
CA VAL A 19 6.17 5.89 2.20
C VAL A 19 4.85 6.65 2.18
N ALA A 20 4.47 7.32 3.27
CA ALA A 20 3.28 8.16 3.31
C ALA A 20 3.33 9.26 2.24
N VAL A 21 4.48 9.93 2.09
CA VAL A 21 4.68 10.93 1.02
C VAL A 21 4.53 10.30 -0.37
N CYS A 22 5.12 9.13 -0.63
CA CYS A 22 4.96 8.45 -1.92
C CYS A 22 3.50 8.08 -2.22
N ARG A 23 2.77 7.60 -1.21
CA ARG A 23 1.33 7.31 -1.33
C ARG A 23 0.53 8.58 -1.59
N ASP A 24 0.88 9.70 -0.99
CA ASP A 24 0.25 10.99 -1.28
C ASP A 24 0.54 11.45 -2.72
N PHE A 25 1.70 11.15 -3.30
CA PHE A 25 1.93 11.40 -4.74
C PHE A 25 1.07 10.48 -5.63
N PHE A 26 0.84 9.24 -5.22
CA PHE A 26 0.03 8.28 -5.96
C PHE A 26 -1.48 8.58 -5.87
N GLU A 27 -2.00 8.82 -4.67
CA GLU A 27 -3.43 8.98 -4.40
C GLU A 27 -3.85 10.45 -4.25
N GLY A 28 -2.93 11.35 -3.91
CA GLY A 28 -3.26 12.69 -3.41
C GLY A 28 -4.06 13.53 -4.38
N ALA A 29 -3.89 13.32 -5.68
CA ALA A 29 -4.72 14.00 -6.67
C ALA A 29 -6.21 13.70 -6.49
N THR A 30 -6.61 12.45 -6.19
CA THR A 30 -8.03 12.13 -5.96
C THR A 30 -8.54 12.73 -4.65
N LYS A 31 -7.67 12.85 -3.64
CA LYS A 31 -7.99 13.44 -2.33
C LYS A 31 -8.15 14.97 -2.37
N VAL A 32 -7.58 15.66 -3.38
CA VAL A 32 -7.70 17.12 -3.54
C VAL A 32 -8.69 17.55 -4.61
N ILE A 33 -9.31 16.60 -5.33
CA ILE A 33 -10.44 16.90 -6.22
C ILE A 33 -11.54 17.58 -5.40
N GLY A 34 -11.88 18.81 -5.76
CA GLY A 34 -12.91 19.61 -5.06
C GLY A 34 -12.40 20.47 -3.90
N HIS A 35 -11.13 20.35 -3.50
CA HIS A 35 -10.55 21.24 -2.48
C HIS A 35 -10.03 22.55 -3.09
N LYS A 36 -10.13 23.65 -2.34
CA LYS A 36 -9.54 24.94 -2.72
C LYS A 36 -8.06 24.94 -2.35
N TYR A 37 -7.21 24.49 -3.27
CA TYR A 37 -5.77 24.31 -2.99
C TYR A 37 -4.89 25.50 -3.41
N LEU A 38 -5.41 26.46 -4.17
CA LEU A 38 -4.67 27.66 -4.54
C LEU A 38 -4.96 28.80 -3.57
N PRO A 39 -3.95 29.45 -2.98
CA PRO A 39 -4.19 30.67 -2.21
C PRO A 39 -4.69 31.79 -3.13
N LYS A 40 -5.59 32.62 -2.61
CA LYS A 40 -6.00 33.87 -3.25
C LYS A 40 -4.83 34.86 -3.22
N TRP A 41 -4.52 35.52 -4.33
CA TRP A 41 -3.47 36.54 -4.35
C TRP A 41 -3.94 37.84 -3.72
N GLU A 42 -2.99 38.62 -3.19
CA GLU A 42 -3.27 39.96 -2.69
C GLU A 42 -3.75 40.85 -3.83
N GLY A 43 -4.89 41.54 -3.63
CA GLY A 43 -5.54 42.34 -4.68
C GLY A 43 -6.37 41.56 -5.70
N GLU A 44 -6.41 40.22 -5.66
CA GLU A 44 -7.21 39.43 -6.60
C GLU A 44 -8.71 39.64 -6.34
N SER A 45 -9.49 39.84 -7.41
CA SER A 45 -10.94 39.88 -7.30
C SER A 45 -11.51 38.48 -7.04
N LYS A 46 -12.64 38.37 -6.32
CA LYS A 46 -13.28 37.07 -6.06
C LYS A 46 -13.64 36.31 -7.35
N PRO A 47 -14.21 36.94 -8.39
CA PRO A 47 -14.49 36.27 -9.67
C PRO A 47 -13.22 35.77 -10.37
N SER A 48 -12.14 36.57 -10.37
CA SER A 48 -10.86 36.16 -10.96
C SER A 48 -10.27 34.94 -10.25
N TYR A 49 -10.37 34.90 -8.92
CA TYR A 49 -9.94 33.76 -8.12
C TYR A 49 -10.74 32.48 -8.43
N GLU A 50 -12.06 32.58 -8.58
CA GLU A 50 -12.92 31.44 -8.92
C GLU A 50 -12.63 30.90 -10.33
N ILE A 51 -12.39 31.79 -11.31
CA ILE A 51 -11.98 31.40 -12.67
C ILE A 51 -10.63 30.68 -12.63
N ARG A 52 -9.64 31.22 -11.92
CA ARG A 52 -8.30 30.62 -11.79
C ARG A 52 -8.36 29.26 -11.08
N LEU A 53 -9.16 29.16 -10.02
CA LEU A 53 -9.37 27.91 -9.31
C LEU A 53 -9.98 26.85 -10.24
N GLY A 54 -10.98 27.22 -11.05
CA GLY A 54 -11.64 26.33 -12.00
C GLY A 54 -10.79 25.97 -13.21
N SER A 55 -9.83 26.81 -13.61
CA SER A 55 -8.92 26.55 -14.73
C SER A 55 -7.62 25.84 -14.33
N THR A 56 -7.34 25.72 -13.03
CA THR A 56 -6.15 25.01 -12.56
C THR A 56 -6.42 23.51 -12.51
N ALA A 57 -5.63 22.75 -13.27
CA ALA A 57 -5.59 21.31 -13.20
C ALA A 57 -4.47 20.87 -12.26
N PHE A 58 -4.73 19.84 -11.46
CA PHE A 58 -3.69 19.14 -10.70
C PHE A 58 -3.44 17.77 -11.36
N PRO A 59 -2.62 17.70 -12.44
CA PRO A 59 -2.40 16.45 -13.14
C PRO A 59 -1.58 15.50 -12.28
N ASN A 60 -2.14 14.32 -11.97
CA ASN A 60 -1.37 13.24 -11.37
C ASN A 60 -0.57 12.52 -12.46
N LEU A 61 0.71 12.87 -12.60
CA LEU A 61 1.60 12.17 -13.53
C LEU A 61 2.16 10.88 -12.92
N TYR A 62 2.11 10.72 -11.60
CA TYR A 62 2.71 9.59 -10.91
C TYR A 62 1.85 8.32 -11.02
N ALA A 63 0.54 8.43 -10.75
CA ALA A 63 -0.35 7.27 -10.80
C ALA A 63 -0.37 6.56 -12.17
N PRO A 64 -0.51 7.26 -13.32
CA PRO A 64 -0.49 6.60 -14.62
C PRO A 64 0.81 5.86 -14.91
N ILE A 65 1.97 6.37 -14.44
CA ILE A 65 3.27 5.71 -14.63
C ILE A 65 3.29 4.38 -13.86
N ILE A 66 2.93 4.42 -12.58
CA ILE A 66 2.92 3.22 -11.73
C ILE A 66 1.95 2.18 -12.29
N THR A 67 0.70 2.56 -12.57
CA THR A 67 -0.32 1.67 -13.14
C THR A 67 0.10 1.10 -14.49
N SER A 68 0.82 1.88 -15.32
CA SER A 68 1.33 1.37 -16.60
C SER A 68 2.41 0.31 -16.39
N LEU A 69 3.38 0.57 -15.51
CA LEU A 69 4.47 -0.36 -15.22
C LEU A 69 3.94 -1.66 -14.59
N THR A 70 3.02 -1.57 -13.64
CA THR A 70 2.42 -2.75 -13.01
C THR A 70 1.52 -3.49 -13.98
N GLY A 71 0.76 -2.78 -14.82
CA GLY A 71 -0.06 -3.37 -15.87
C GLY A 71 0.75 -4.14 -16.92
N LEU A 72 2.01 -3.79 -17.16
CA LEU A 72 2.90 -4.59 -18.02
C LEU A 72 3.26 -5.93 -17.38
N VAL A 73 3.50 -5.95 -16.07
CA VAL A 73 3.81 -7.18 -15.32
C VAL A 73 2.57 -8.05 -15.19
N THR A 74 1.42 -7.45 -14.89
CA THR A 74 0.15 -8.14 -14.72
C THR A 74 -0.69 -8.10 -16.00
N LYS A 75 -0.06 -8.09 -17.18
CA LYS A 75 -0.81 -8.09 -18.44
C LYS A 75 -1.51 -9.42 -18.68
N LYS A 76 -0.92 -10.50 -18.19
CA LYS A 76 -1.47 -11.85 -18.26
C LYS A 76 -1.83 -12.30 -16.85
N GLU A 77 -2.87 -13.12 -16.76
CA GLU A 77 -3.13 -13.83 -15.51
C GLU A 77 -1.95 -14.74 -15.18
N PRO A 78 -1.51 -14.77 -13.92
CA PRO A 78 -0.42 -15.62 -13.50
C PRO A 78 -0.86 -17.08 -13.59
N ASP A 79 -0.08 -17.87 -14.30
CA ASP A 79 -0.21 -19.32 -14.33
C ASP A 79 0.65 -19.89 -13.21
N ILE A 80 0.02 -20.49 -12.20
CA ILE A 80 0.70 -21.03 -11.04
C ILE A 80 0.40 -22.53 -10.97
N ASP A 81 1.43 -23.31 -11.21
CA ASP A 81 1.36 -24.76 -11.08
C ASP A 81 1.02 -25.17 -9.64
N GLY A 82 0.05 -26.07 -9.49
CA GLY A 82 -0.28 -26.68 -8.19
C GLY A 82 -1.37 -25.99 -7.36
N LEU A 83 -2.10 -25.01 -7.91
CA LEU A 83 -3.20 -24.32 -7.22
C LEU A 83 -4.58 -24.99 -7.36
N SER A 84 -4.68 -26.26 -7.74
CA SER A 84 -6.00 -26.90 -7.98
C SER A 84 -6.95 -26.92 -6.77
N ALA A 85 -6.43 -26.70 -5.55
CA ALA A 85 -7.20 -26.60 -4.32
C ALA A 85 -7.35 -25.16 -3.77
N PHE A 86 -6.81 -24.15 -4.46
CA PHE A 86 -6.83 -22.76 -4.01
C PHE A 86 -7.84 -21.95 -4.82
N ASP A 87 -8.75 -21.24 -4.13
CA ASP A 87 -9.71 -20.39 -4.79
C ASP A 87 -9.01 -19.14 -5.34
N THR A 88 -8.74 -19.11 -6.63
CA THR A 88 -8.13 -17.96 -7.31
C THR A 88 -9.10 -16.78 -7.48
N GLY A 89 -10.39 -16.98 -7.22
CA GLY A 89 -11.43 -15.96 -7.28
C GLY A 89 -11.54 -15.12 -6.01
N ASP A 90 -11.12 -15.67 -4.87
CA ASP A 90 -11.09 -14.98 -3.58
C ASP A 90 -9.84 -15.39 -2.79
N VAL A 91 -8.75 -14.66 -3.02
CA VAL A 91 -7.45 -15.01 -2.44
C VAL A 91 -7.16 -14.30 -1.12
N ASP A 92 -7.93 -13.26 -0.78
CA ASP A 92 -7.73 -12.44 0.41
C ASP A 92 -8.89 -12.52 1.42
N GLY A 93 -9.92 -13.32 1.13
CA GLY A 93 -11.12 -13.48 1.96
C GLY A 93 -12.10 -12.31 1.84
N HIS A 94 -11.88 -11.40 0.88
CA HIS A 94 -12.70 -10.23 0.61
C HIS A 94 -13.22 -10.19 -0.83
N GLY A 95 -13.03 -11.26 -1.60
CA GLY A 95 -13.50 -11.40 -2.97
C GLY A 95 -12.55 -10.83 -4.02
N ASP A 96 -11.29 -10.53 -3.67
CA ASP A 96 -10.29 -10.15 -4.67
C ASP A 96 -9.70 -11.39 -5.35
N SER A 97 -9.71 -11.39 -6.68
CA SER A 97 -9.07 -12.43 -7.46
C SER A 97 -7.55 -12.39 -7.32
N LEU A 98 -6.89 -13.52 -7.58
CA LEU A 98 -5.43 -13.65 -7.57
C LEU A 98 -4.74 -12.58 -8.44
N HIS A 99 -5.32 -12.32 -9.60
CA HIS A 99 -4.81 -11.34 -10.55
C HIS A 99 -4.88 -9.92 -10.00
N SER A 100 -6.05 -9.53 -9.48
CA SER A 100 -6.25 -8.23 -8.85
C SER A 100 -5.34 -8.05 -7.64
N PHE A 101 -5.24 -9.07 -6.80
CA PHE A 101 -4.36 -9.08 -5.63
C PHE A 101 -2.89 -8.85 -6.02
N ILE A 102 -2.36 -9.61 -6.97
CA ILE A 102 -0.97 -9.46 -7.43
C ILE A 102 -0.73 -8.07 -8.02
N LYS A 103 -1.67 -7.55 -8.81
CA LYS A 103 -1.58 -6.19 -9.34
C LYS A 103 -1.49 -5.15 -8.22
N GLN A 104 -2.35 -5.25 -7.20
CA GLN A 104 -2.33 -4.35 -6.07
C GLN A 104 -1.03 -4.46 -5.25
N VAL A 105 -0.49 -5.66 -5.08
CA VAL A 105 0.82 -5.89 -4.43
C VAL A 105 1.95 -5.26 -5.24
N CYS A 106 1.95 -5.40 -6.57
CA CYS A 106 2.93 -4.76 -7.45
C CYS A 106 2.84 -3.23 -7.38
N GLU A 107 1.63 -2.66 -7.41
CA GLU A 107 1.41 -1.21 -7.27
C GLU A 107 1.90 -0.71 -5.92
N SER A 108 1.51 -1.38 -4.84
CA SER A 108 1.93 -1.01 -3.48
C SER A 108 3.45 -1.11 -3.32
N SER A 109 4.07 -2.15 -3.87
CA SER A 109 5.53 -2.34 -3.85
C SER A 109 6.26 -1.25 -4.64
N MET A 110 5.72 -0.83 -5.79
CA MET A 110 6.32 0.24 -6.59
C MET A 110 6.22 1.60 -5.90
N VAL A 111 5.15 1.85 -5.14
CA VAL A 111 4.96 3.09 -4.37
C VAL A 111 5.79 3.09 -3.07
N ALA A 112 5.78 1.99 -2.32
CA ALA A 112 6.38 1.89 -0.99
C ALA A 112 7.81 1.31 -1.00
N GLY A 113 8.29 0.82 -2.15
CA GLY A 113 9.56 0.11 -2.32
C GLY A 113 9.53 -1.36 -1.88
N VAL A 114 8.64 -1.73 -0.96
CA VAL A 114 8.37 -3.12 -0.59
C VAL A 114 6.93 -3.24 -0.09
N GLU A 115 6.30 -4.37 -0.36
CA GLU A 115 5.02 -4.78 0.23
C GLU A 115 5.21 -6.16 0.86
N PHE A 116 4.59 -6.39 2.02
CA PHE A 116 4.69 -7.68 2.71
C PHE A 116 3.39 -8.44 2.57
N VAL A 117 3.48 -9.72 2.24
CA VAL A 117 2.34 -10.62 2.11
C VAL A 117 2.56 -11.82 3.04
N SER A 118 1.56 -12.12 3.85
CA SER A 118 1.52 -13.34 4.67
C SER A 118 0.39 -14.23 4.22
N VAL A 119 0.56 -15.53 4.43
CA VAL A 119 -0.52 -16.52 4.36
C VAL A 119 -1.11 -16.65 5.76
N GLU A 120 -2.40 -16.45 5.90
CA GLU A 120 -3.14 -16.64 7.16
C GLU A 120 -4.18 -17.73 7.00
N SER A 121 -4.45 -18.45 8.09
CA SER A 121 -5.47 -19.49 8.12
C SER A 121 -6.47 -19.16 9.23
N ASP A 122 -7.75 -19.18 8.88
CA ASP A 122 -8.83 -19.14 9.86
C ASP A 122 -9.20 -20.58 10.23
N ILE A 123 -8.98 -20.94 11.50
CA ILE A 123 -9.21 -22.30 12.01
C ILE A 123 -10.72 -22.60 12.11
N GLU A 124 -11.56 -21.59 12.34
CA GLU A 124 -13.00 -21.75 12.47
C GLU A 124 -13.65 -21.93 11.10
N LEU A 125 -13.16 -21.20 10.09
CA LEU A 125 -13.66 -21.28 8.72
C LEU A 125 -12.95 -22.36 7.89
N GLY A 126 -11.81 -22.88 8.35
CA GLY A 126 -11.00 -23.86 7.63
C GLY A 126 -10.40 -23.32 6.32
N THR A 127 -10.31 -22.00 6.17
CA THR A 127 -9.86 -21.32 4.96
C THR A 127 -8.48 -20.70 5.15
N THR A 128 -7.76 -20.52 4.05
CA THR A 128 -6.45 -19.87 4.01
C THR A 128 -6.49 -18.74 3.00
N PHE A 129 -5.98 -17.57 3.38
CA PHE A 129 -6.03 -16.35 2.57
C PHE A 129 -4.72 -15.56 2.68
N PHE A 130 -4.46 -14.73 1.68
CA PHE A 130 -3.35 -13.80 1.69
C PHE A 130 -3.74 -12.51 2.40
N LYS A 131 -2.82 -12.00 3.20
CA LYS A 131 -2.97 -10.71 3.87
C LYS A 131 -1.76 -9.84 3.61
N ARG A 132 -2.04 -8.59 3.26
CA ARG A 132 -1.02 -7.56 3.05
C ARG A 132 -0.70 -6.84 4.34
N TYR A 133 0.57 -6.51 4.49
CA TYR A 133 1.11 -5.82 5.65
C TYR A 133 1.89 -4.59 5.23
N GLN A 134 1.52 -3.46 5.80
CA GLN A 134 2.29 -2.22 5.69
C GLN A 134 3.43 -2.19 6.69
N TYR A 135 4.45 -1.36 6.43
CA TYR A 135 5.60 -1.16 7.33
C TYR A 135 5.21 -0.91 8.78
N GLU A 136 4.13 -0.16 9.03
CA GLU A 136 3.63 0.16 10.38
C GLU A 136 3.14 -1.10 11.12
N GLN A 137 2.53 -2.03 10.39
CA GLN A 137 1.89 -3.23 10.93
C GLN A 137 2.88 -4.37 11.21
N LEU A 138 4.02 -4.38 10.51
CA LEU A 138 5.10 -5.33 10.76
C LEU A 138 5.73 -5.19 12.14
N VAL A 139 5.71 -4.00 12.70
CA VAL A 139 6.33 -3.68 13.99
C VAL A 139 5.51 -4.28 15.11
N SER A 140 4.18 -4.14 15.02
CA SER A 140 3.24 -4.85 15.89
C SER A 140 3.40 -6.37 15.74
N TYR A 141 3.60 -6.89 14.52
CA TYR A 141 3.83 -8.33 14.31
C TYR A 141 5.16 -8.83 14.91
N GLN A 142 6.28 -8.11 14.72
CA GLN A 142 7.58 -8.46 15.30
C GLN A 142 7.59 -8.34 16.83
N MET A 143 6.90 -7.34 17.40
CA MET A 143 6.78 -7.20 18.85
C MET A 143 5.84 -8.24 19.47
N GLN A 144 4.78 -8.64 18.76
CA GLN A 144 3.89 -9.72 19.21
C GLN A 144 4.57 -11.10 19.12
N THR A 145 5.32 -11.38 18.05
CA THR A 145 6.08 -12.64 17.91
C THR A 145 7.25 -12.72 18.90
N ALA A 146 7.92 -11.61 19.21
CA ALA A 146 8.97 -11.58 20.26
C ALA A 146 8.43 -11.88 21.68
N ASN A 147 7.15 -11.58 21.92
CA ASN A 147 6.47 -11.84 23.19
C ASN A 147 5.61 -13.12 23.18
N ASN A 148 5.58 -13.85 22.07
CA ASN A 148 4.81 -15.09 21.95
C ASN A 148 5.73 -16.30 22.23
N PRO A 149 5.53 -17.03 23.35
CA PRO A 149 6.39 -18.14 23.74
C PRO A 149 6.39 -19.32 22.75
N PHE A 150 5.45 -19.36 21.81
CA PHE A 150 5.33 -20.41 20.78
C PHE A 150 6.19 -20.16 19.53
N PHE A 151 6.64 -18.93 19.30
CA PHE A 151 7.55 -18.57 18.19
C PHE A 151 9.00 -18.48 18.66
N LYS A 152 9.50 -19.52 19.35
CA LYS A 152 10.95 -19.66 19.54
C LYS A 152 11.56 -20.12 18.22
N LYS A 153 12.35 -19.22 17.62
CA LYS A 153 13.22 -19.41 16.45
C LYS A 153 13.75 -20.85 16.34
N THR A 154 13.17 -21.64 15.46
CA THR A 154 13.86 -22.73 14.77
C THR A 154 14.60 -22.11 13.60
N PHE A 155 15.89 -21.85 13.80
CA PHE A 155 16.87 -21.85 12.71
C PHE A 155 17.47 -23.25 12.62
#